data_AF-M1ZZZ5-F1
#
_entry.id   AF-M1ZZZ5-F1
#
_cell.length_a   1.000
_cell.length_b   1.000
_cell.length_c   1.000
_cell.angle_alpha   90.00
_cell.angle_beta   90.00
_cell.angle_gamma   90.00
#
_symmetry.space_group_name_H-M   'P 1'
#
loop_
_entity.id
_entity.type
_entity.pdbx_description
1 polymer ?
#
loop_
_entity_poly.entity_id
_entity_poly.type
_entity_poly.pdbx_seq_one_letter_code
_entity_poly.pdbx_strand_id
1 'polypeptide(L)'
;ILYGDFSDEDDTLKAIEKVYENSDYLIDTHTAVAYDVYEKYKNKTGDNSATIIASTASPFKFPKSINEVLNMGHKNASDFELVNLFSDKLNLKLPKGLEGLEEKEICHKVTCKKDEMKKVIKNFLGI
;
A
#
# COMPACT_ATOMS: atom_id res chain seq x y z
N ILE A 1 24.10 15.10 -6.54
CA ILE A 1 22.84 15.81 -6.91
C ILE A 1 21.72 15.03 -6.26
N LEU A 2 20.76 15.71 -5.64
CA LEU A 2 19.55 15.08 -5.09
C LEU A 2 18.40 15.36 -6.07
N TYR A 3 17.70 14.31 -6.50
CA TYR A 3 16.53 14.41 -7.38
C TYR A 3 15.27 14.12 -6.56
N GLY A 4 14.23 14.91 -6.78
CA GLY A 4 12.92 14.74 -6.15
C GLY A 4 11.84 15.15 -7.13
N ASP A 5 10.74 14.40 -7.13
CA ASP A 5 9.57 14.60 -7.99
C ASP A 5 8.34 14.02 -7.29
N PHE A 6 7.18 14.06 -7.96
CA PHE A 6 5.92 13.56 -7.44
C PHE A 6 5.20 12.63 -8.43
N SER A 7 4.29 11.82 -7.90
CA SER A 7 3.34 10.99 -8.63
C SER A 7 1.96 11.30 -8.06
N ASP A 8 1.00 11.62 -8.92
CA ASP A 8 -0.40 11.76 -8.52
C ASP A 8 -1.10 10.39 -8.47
N GLU A 9 -2.39 10.36 -8.17
CA GLU A 9 -3.15 9.10 -8.04
C GLU A 9 -3.16 8.33 -9.37
N ASP A 10 -3.42 9.00 -10.50
CA ASP A 10 -3.49 8.38 -11.81
C ASP A 10 -2.12 7.84 -12.26
N ASP A 11 -1.05 8.60 -12.06
CA ASP A 11 0.33 8.18 -12.34
C ASP A 11 0.72 6.97 -11.48
N THR A 12 0.32 6.98 -10.20
CA THR A 12 0.60 5.88 -9.27
C THR A 12 -0.10 4.59 -9.71
N LEU A 13 -1.37 4.67 -10.11
CA LEU A 13 -2.13 3.51 -10.59
C LEU A 13 -1.56 2.96 -11.90
N LYS A 14 -1.18 3.83 -12.85
CA LYS A 14 -0.50 3.43 -14.10
C LYS A 14 0.85 2.77 -13.84
N ALA A 15 1.60 3.22 -12.84
CA ALA A 15 2.86 2.61 -12.47
C ALA A 15 2.66 1.18 -11.93
N ILE A 16 1.63 0.95 -11.12
CA ILE A 16 1.25 -0.40 -10.65
C ILE A 16 0.87 -1.29 -11.84
N GLU A 17 0.00 -0.80 -12.72
CA GLU A 17 -0.44 -1.51 -13.93
C GLU A 17 0.75 -1.90 -14.79
N LYS A 18 1.61 -0.93 -15.13
CA LYS A 18 2.79 -1.14 -15.95
C LYS A 18 3.76 -2.15 -15.35
N VAL A 19 4.04 -2.10 -14.06
CA VAL A 19 4.95 -3.06 -13.43
C VAL A 19 4.34 -4.46 -13.42
N TYR A 20 3.05 -4.57 -13.13
CA TYR A 20 2.33 -5.83 -13.13
C TYR A 20 2.31 -6.48 -14.52
N GLU A 21 1.90 -5.75 -15.56
CA GLU A 21 1.85 -6.25 -16.95
C GLU A 21 3.21 -6.70 -17.49
N ASN A 22 4.31 -6.05 -17.07
CA ASN A 22 5.64 -6.34 -17.59
C ASN A 22 6.40 -7.43 -16.81
N SER A 23 5.95 -7.80 -15.61
CA SER A 23 6.75 -8.67 -14.73
C SER A 23 5.97 -9.66 -13.89
N ASP A 24 4.63 -9.67 -13.98
CA ASP A 24 3.73 -10.44 -13.10
C ASP A 24 3.99 -10.15 -11.60
N TYR A 25 4.61 -9.00 -11.28
CA TYR A 25 4.91 -8.58 -9.92
C TYR A 25 4.04 -7.39 -9.52
N LEU A 26 3.33 -7.54 -8.40
CA LEU A 26 2.45 -6.51 -7.88
C LEU A 26 3.16 -5.66 -6.82
N ILE A 27 3.26 -4.36 -7.08
CA ILE A 27 3.82 -3.37 -6.15
C ILE A 27 2.71 -2.63 -5.39
N ASP A 28 3.04 -2.14 -4.19
CA ASP A 28 2.16 -1.27 -3.42
C ASP A 28 2.23 0.19 -3.92
N THR A 29 1.30 1.03 -3.47
CA THR A 29 1.21 2.45 -3.87
C THR A 29 2.47 3.26 -3.55
N HIS A 30 3.18 2.98 -2.45
CA HIS A 30 4.41 3.69 -2.08
C HIS A 30 5.57 3.31 -2.99
N THR A 31 5.68 2.03 -3.32
CA THR A 31 6.68 1.54 -4.29
C THR A 31 6.38 2.09 -5.69
N ALA A 32 5.11 2.22 -6.07
CA ALA A 32 4.68 2.77 -7.36
C ALA A 32 5.06 4.25 -7.52
N VAL A 33 4.89 5.07 -6.47
CA VAL A 33 5.39 6.45 -6.46
C VAL A 33 6.89 6.50 -6.75
N ALA A 34 7.68 5.62 -6.11
CA ALA A 34 9.13 5.59 -6.34
C ALA A 34 9.48 5.13 -7.77
N TYR A 35 8.72 4.18 -8.32
CA TYR A 35 8.90 3.69 -9.69
C TYR A 35 8.60 4.76 -10.73
N ASP A 36 7.47 5.46 -10.61
CA ASP A 36 7.10 6.56 -11.50
C ASP A 36 8.13 7.69 -11.47
N VAL A 37 8.54 8.13 -10.27
CA VAL A 37 9.58 9.16 -10.10
C VAL A 37 10.93 8.71 -10.70
N TYR A 38 11.26 7.42 -10.58
CA TYR A 38 12.45 6.86 -11.23
C TYR A 38 12.36 6.91 -12.76
N GLU A 39 11.20 6.58 -13.35
CA GLU A 39 11.02 6.69 -14.80
C GLU A 39 11.10 8.15 -15.28
N LYS A 40 10.48 9.09 -14.56
CA LYS A 40 10.60 10.54 -14.80
C LYS A 40 12.06 10.99 -14.75
N TYR A 41 12.81 10.57 -13.73
CA TYR A 41 14.25 10.84 -13.60
C TYR A 41 15.04 10.32 -14.80
N LYS A 42 14.85 9.04 -15.15
CA LYS A 42 15.56 8.40 -16.26
C LYS A 42 15.30 9.10 -17.58
N ASN A 43 14.04 9.42 -17.87
CA ASN A 43 13.65 10.12 -19.10
C ASN A 43 14.24 11.53 -19.18
N LYS A 44 14.32 12.24 -18.05
CA LYS A 44 14.82 13.62 -18.00
C LYS A 44 16.34 13.71 -18.05
N THR A 45 17.05 12.74 -17.48
CA THR A 45 18.51 12.79 -17.31
C THR A 45 19.27 11.91 -18.29
N GLY A 46 18.64 10.88 -18.84
CA GLY A 46 19.30 9.85 -19.65
C GLY A 46 20.19 8.91 -18.82
N ASP A 47 20.13 8.98 -17.48
CA ASP A 47 20.89 8.10 -16.60
C ASP A 47 20.34 6.67 -16.65
N ASN A 48 21.15 5.74 -17.14
CA ASN A 48 20.82 4.32 -17.28
C ASN A 48 21.54 3.44 -16.24
N SER A 49 22.03 4.03 -15.15
CA SER A 49 22.68 3.29 -14.07
C SER A 49 21.73 2.28 -13.43
N ALA A 50 22.29 1.15 -12.97
CA ALA A 50 21.54 0.15 -12.23
C ALA A 50 20.89 0.80 -11.00
N THR A 51 19.57 0.64 -10.85
CA THR A 51 18.77 1.31 -9.83
C THR A 51 18.06 0.27 -8.97
N ILE A 52 18.05 0.50 -7.66
CA ILE A 52 17.32 -0.32 -6.69
C ILE A 52 16.24 0.56 -6.06
N ILE A 53 14.99 0.12 -6.14
CA ILE A 53 13.86 0.75 -5.48
C ILE A 53 13.55 -0.03 -4.20
N ALA A 54 13.53 0.67 -3.06
CA ALA A 54 13.14 0.06 -1.79
C ALA A 54 11.62 -0.10 -1.76
N SER A 55 11.13 -1.35 -1.80
CA SER A 55 9.70 -1.64 -1.63
C SER A 55 9.33 -1.59 -0.15
N THR A 56 8.50 -0.62 0.23
CA THR A 56 8.31 -0.24 1.65
C THR A 56 7.05 -0.82 2.28
N ALA A 57 6.09 -1.30 1.50
CA ALA A 57 4.90 -1.96 2.01
C ALA A 57 4.45 -3.13 1.13
N SER A 58 3.59 -3.97 1.69
CA SER A 58 2.93 -5.04 0.95
C SER A 58 1.71 -4.49 0.21
N PRO A 59 1.42 -4.94 -1.03
CA PRO A 59 0.20 -4.57 -1.76
C PRO A 59 -1.09 -4.93 -1.00
N PHE A 60 -1.05 -5.94 -0.13
CA PHE A 60 -2.19 -6.33 0.72
C PHE A 60 -2.62 -5.27 1.73
N LYS A 61 -1.82 -4.22 1.95
CA LYS A 61 -2.18 -3.11 2.84
C LYS A 61 -3.12 -2.09 2.18
N PHE A 62 -3.21 -2.09 0.85
CA PHE A 62 -4.00 -1.13 0.07
C PHE A 62 -4.91 -1.83 -0.95
N PRO A 63 -5.72 -2.81 -0.54
CA PRO A 63 -6.36 -3.73 -1.47
C PRO A 63 -7.35 -3.04 -2.42
N LYS A 64 -8.01 -1.95 -1.99
CA LYS A 64 -8.91 -1.18 -2.85
C LYS A 64 -8.19 -0.50 -4.01
N SER A 65 -7.09 0.20 -3.74
CA SER A 65 -6.27 0.84 -4.78
C SER A 65 -5.70 -0.19 -5.76
N ILE A 66 -5.28 -1.35 -5.25
CA ILE A 66 -4.86 -2.48 -6.10
C ILE A 66 -6.02 -2.97 -6.97
N ASN A 67 -7.24 -3.05 -6.42
CA ASN A 67 -8.41 -3.49 -7.16
C ASN A 67 -8.82 -2.52 -8.28
N GLU A 68 -8.54 -1.23 -8.15
CA GLU A 68 -8.79 -0.26 -9.22
C GLU A 68 -7.93 -0.55 -10.47
N VAL A 69 -6.73 -1.10 -10.26
CA VAL A 69 -5.83 -1.53 -11.34
C VAL A 69 -6.20 -2.91 -11.86
N LEU A 70 -6.30 -3.90 -10.97
CA LEU A 70 -6.48 -5.29 -11.38
C LEU A 70 -7.92 -5.63 -11.78
N ASN A 71 -8.89 -4.84 -11.32
CA ASN A 71 -10.32 -5.02 -11.56
C ASN A 71 -10.81 -6.46 -11.34
N MET A 72 -10.28 -7.14 -10.31
CA MET A 72 -10.59 -8.55 -10.02
C MET A 72 -11.81 -8.69 -9.11
N GLY A 73 -11.99 -7.78 -8.18
CA GLY A 73 -13.06 -7.76 -7.18
C GLY A 73 -14.13 -6.71 -7.47
N HIS A 74 -15.28 -6.83 -6.80
CA HIS A 74 -16.38 -5.89 -6.95
C HIS A 74 -16.15 -4.58 -6.18
N LYS A 75 -16.76 -3.49 -6.65
CA LYS A 75 -16.59 -2.12 -6.09
C LYS A 75 -16.85 -2.00 -4.58
N ASN A 76 -17.75 -2.83 -4.04
CA ASN A 76 -18.16 -2.78 -2.63
C ASN A 76 -17.52 -3.88 -1.78
N ALA A 77 -16.52 -4.60 -2.30
CA ALA A 77 -15.82 -5.63 -1.55
C ALA A 77 -15.09 -5.03 -0.33
N SER A 78 -15.08 -5.77 0.78
CA SER A 78 -14.30 -5.44 1.97
C SER A 78 -12.81 -5.57 1.68
N ASP A 79 -11.98 -4.95 2.52
CA ASP A 79 -10.52 -5.07 2.39
C ASP A 79 -10.08 -6.53 2.54
N PHE A 80 -10.72 -7.31 3.44
CA PHE A 80 -10.42 -8.73 3.64
C PHE A 80 -10.87 -9.60 2.47
N GLU A 81 -12.04 -9.32 1.87
CA GLU A 81 -12.51 -10.02 0.66
C GLU A 81 -11.53 -9.85 -0.50
N LEU A 82 -11.04 -8.62 -0.73
CA LEU A 82 -10.06 -8.32 -1.77
C LEU A 82 -8.71 -8.97 -1.49
N VAL A 83 -8.24 -8.93 -0.24
CA VAL A 83 -6.96 -9.56 0.15
C VAL A 83 -6.99 -11.07 -0.10
N ASN A 84 -8.08 -11.76 0.27
CA ASN A 84 -8.25 -13.19 0.00
C ASN A 84 -8.29 -13.46 -1.51
N LEU A 85 -9.06 -12.65 -2.26
CA LEU A 85 -9.13 -12.75 -3.71
C LEU A 85 -7.75 -12.62 -4.38
N PHE A 86 -6.94 -11.64 -3.96
CA PHE A 86 -5.59 -11.46 -4.50
C PHE A 86 -4.65 -12.60 -4.12
N SER A 87 -4.72 -13.09 -2.88
CA SER A 87 -3.96 -14.27 -2.45
C SER A 87 -4.25 -15.46 -3.37
N ASP A 88 -5.52 -15.71 -3.67
CA ASP A 88 -5.96 -16.83 -4.51
C ASP A 88 -5.63 -16.64 -5.99
N LYS A 89 -5.89 -15.45 -6.55
CA LYS A 89 -5.73 -15.17 -7.98
C LYS A 89 -4.29 -14.94 -8.40
N LEU A 90 -3.49 -14.32 -7.53
CA LEU A 90 -2.10 -13.97 -7.81
C LEU A 90 -1.10 -14.97 -7.20
N ASN A 91 -1.60 -16.03 -6.56
CA ASN A 91 -0.79 -17.03 -5.86
C ASN A 91 0.20 -16.39 -4.86
N LEU A 92 -0.22 -15.28 -4.25
CA LEU A 92 0.57 -14.52 -3.29
C LEU A 92 0.27 -15.02 -1.89
N LYS A 93 1.31 -15.38 -1.14
CA LYS A 93 1.12 -15.85 0.23
C LYS A 93 0.58 -14.74 1.13
N LEU A 94 -0.57 -14.98 1.76
CA LEU A 94 -1.11 -14.09 2.77
C LEU A 94 -0.11 -13.90 3.94
N PRO A 95 0.21 -12.66 4.34
CA PRO A 95 1.02 -12.40 5.52
C PRO A 95 0.35 -12.97 6.78
N LYS A 96 1.12 -13.65 7.63
CA LYS A 96 0.63 -14.23 8.90
C LYS A 96 -0.11 -13.24 9.81
N GLY A 97 0.20 -11.95 9.70
CA GLY A 97 -0.47 -10.90 10.49
C GLY A 97 -1.90 -10.61 10.05
N LEU A 98 -2.26 -10.93 8.80
CA LEU A 98 -3.60 -10.74 8.24
C LEU A 98 -4.48 -11.99 8.38
N GLU A 99 -3.87 -13.17 8.51
CA GLU A 99 -4.57 -14.43 8.71
C GLU A 99 -5.43 -14.40 9.99
N GLY A 100 -6.75 -14.53 9.82
CA GLY A 100 -7.73 -14.46 10.91
C GLY A 100 -7.83 -13.08 11.60
N LEU A 101 -7.25 -12.02 11.02
CA LEU A 101 -7.30 -10.68 11.64
C LEU A 101 -8.72 -10.11 11.69
N GLU A 102 -9.56 -10.43 10.71
CA GLU A 102 -10.97 -10.02 10.64
C GLU A 102 -11.80 -10.54 11.84
N GLU A 103 -11.43 -11.71 12.38
CA GLU A 103 -12.13 -12.38 13.47
C GLU A 103 -11.64 -11.95 14.87
N LYS A 104 -10.54 -11.19 14.95
CA LYS A 104 -9.95 -10.80 16.23
C LYS A 104 -10.75 -9.71 16.92
N GLU A 105 -10.86 -9.84 18.24
CA GLU A 105 -11.49 -8.80 19.05
C GLU A 105 -10.66 -7.49 19.01
N ILE A 106 -11.37 -6.36 18.89
CA ILE A 106 -10.75 -5.04 18.99
C ILE A 106 -10.36 -4.76 20.45
N CYS A 107 -9.06 -4.77 20.73
CA CYS A 107 -8.53 -4.48 22.07
C CYS A 107 -8.68 -2.99 22.47
N HIS A 108 -8.60 -2.07 21.51
CA HIS A 108 -8.57 -0.63 21.76
C HIS A 108 -9.95 -0.02 21.51
N LYS A 109 -10.73 0.17 22.59
CA LYS A 109 -12.13 0.64 22.51
C LYS A 109 -12.32 2.11 22.91
N VAL A 110 -11.26 2.78 23.35
CA VAL A 110 -11.32 4.17 23.86
C VAL A 110 -11.04 5.15 22.74
N THR A 111 -11.91 6.14 22.59
CA THR A 111 -11.76 7.28 21.68
C THR A 111 -11.74 8.58 22.48
N CYS A 112 -11.05 9.61 21.99
CA CYS A 112 -11.02 10.92 22.63
C CYS A 112 -10.74 12.03 21.62
N LYS A 113 -11.06 13.27 22.00
CA LYS A 113 -10.70 14.43 21.19
C LYS A 113 -9.21 14.75 21.29
N LYS A 114 -8.70 15.51 20.31
CA LYS A 114 -7.30 15.92 20.25
C LYS A 114 -6.82 16.60 21.55
N ASP A 115 -7.65 17.47 22.12
CA ASP A 115 -7.38 18.21 23.36
C ASP A 115 -7.48 17.33 24.63
N GLU A 116 -8.11 16.16 24.54
CA GLU A 116 -8.28 15.21 25.65
C GLU A 116 -7.18 14.15 25.72
N MET A 117 -6.33 14.01 24.69
CA MET A 117 -5.33 12.94 24.59
C MET A 117 -4.45 12.83 25.84
N LYS A 118 -3.98 13.96 26.39
CA LYS A 118 -3.16 13.97 27.61
C LYS A 118 -3.90 13.36 28.80
N LYS A 119 -5.18 13.66 28.95
CA LYS A 119 -6.04 13.13 30.03
C LYS A 119 -6.28 11.63 29.85
N VAL A 120 -6.54 11.17 28.62
CA VAL A 120 -6.78 9.74 28.35
C VAL A 120 -5.52 8.91 28.57
N ILE A 121 -4.35 9.40 28.13
CA ILE A 121 -3.07 8.73 28.40
C ILE A 121 -2.81 8.65 29.91
N LYS A 122 -3.06 9.74 30.64
CA LYS A 122 -2.99 9.77 32.12
C LYS A 122 -3.89 8.71 32.76
N ASN A 123 -5.13 8.58 32.30
CA ASN A 123 -6.05 7.55 32.77
C ASN A 123 -5.53 6.12 32.51
N PHE A 124 -4.93 5.85 31.34
CA PHE A 124 -4.31 4.54 31.06
C PHE A 124 -3.12 4.22 31.97
N LEU A 125 -2.38 5.26 32.37
CA LEU A 125 -1.22 5.15 33.26
C LEU A 125 -1.58 5.20 34.75
N GLY A 126 -2.83 5.53 35.10
CA GLY A 126 -3.29 5.67 36.48
C GLY A 126 -2.76 6.91 37.21
N ILE A 127 -2.47 8.02 36.50
CA ILE A 127 -1.86 9.26 37.03
C ILE A 127 -2.57 10.55 36.56
#